data_AF-C3YF69-F1
#
_entry.id   AF-C3YF69-F1
#
_cell.length_a   1.000
_cell.length_b   1.000
_cell.length_c   1.000
_cell.angle_alpha   90.00
_cell.angle_beta   90.00
_cell.angle_gamma   90.00
#
_symmetry.space_group_name_H-M   'P 1'
#
loop_
_entity.id
_entity.type
_entity.pdbx_description
1 polymer ?
#
loop_
_entity_poly.entity_id
_entity_poly.type
_entity_poly.pdbx_seq_one_letter_code
_entity_poly.pdbx_strand_id
1 'polypeptide(L)'
;MVNAMDLNVGRIVDAMKGAGLWDNTLLIFSTDNGGWPDQGGNNDPYKGGKFTLWEGGTKGVAFVHGNMLVETGYTNNEMIHAVDWFPTIVAAAGGNTDDIEDMDGINQLDTILKGVETKRTEFVYNIDETVDPDGDTAPQGAIRVGNWKLIEGYVGDDEDGNPNIGEWLFDLEADPYEDNNLATTQPDKLEEMKEKLRQYKNDGKMVHAIFPDIDPNSLPILDENDGAWSPGWCTAIVNGDKKPSARLAHERVLDSLELHASAKAAHERVLDSLELQAFSKAGSLTSHQ
;
A
#
# COMPACT_ATOMS: atom_id res chain seq x y z
N MET A 1 15.21 10.56 4.84
CA MET A 1 14.65 9.31 4.27
C MET A 1 13.92 9.59 2.96
N VAL A 2 12.96 10.52 2.93
CA VAL A 2 12.17 10.87 1.72
C VAL A 2 13.03 11.19 0.49
N ASN A 3 14.10 11.98 0.61
CA ASN A 3 15.02 12.26 -0.52
C ASN A 3 15.65 10.98 -1.11
N ALA A 4 16.00 10.00 -0.26
CA ALA A 4 16.55 8.75 -0.76
C ALA A 4 15.50 7.90 -1.48
N MET A 5 14.24 7.93 -1.02
CA MET A 5 13.12 7.28 -1.73
C MET A 5 12.93 7.92 -3.11
N ASP A 6 12.84 9.25 -3.18
CA ASP A 6 12.67 10.01 -4.44
C ASP A 6 13.78 9.68 -5.46
N LEU A 7 15.04 9.71 -5.03
CA LEU A 7 16.17 9.33 -5.88
C LEU A 7 16.05 7.89 -6.42
N ASN A 8 15.53 6.95 -5.61
CA ASN A 8 15.36 5.57 -6.05
C ASN A 8 14.13 5.38 -6.94
N VAL A 9 13.05 6.15 -6.75
CA VAL A 9 11.95 6.22 -7.73
C VAL A 9 12.50 6.69 -9.08
N GLY A 10 13.33 7.74 -9.10
CA GLY A 10 14.02 8.19 -10.31
C GLY A 10 14.83 7.07 -10.99
N ARG A 11 15.59 6.29 -10.21
CA ARG A 11 16.36 5.14 -10.74
C ARG A 11 15.47 4.04 -11.34
N ILE A 12 14.32 3.77 -10.73
CA ILE A 12 13.33 2.81 -11.28
C ILE A 12 12.82 3.33 -12.62
N VAL A 13 12.44 4.61 -12.69
CA VAL A 13 11.99 5.24 -13.94
C VAL A 13 13.06 5.17 -15.02
N ASP A 14 14.31 5.50 -14.70
CA ASP A 14 15.43 5.45 -15.65
C ASP A 14 15.71 4.02 -16.14
N ALA A 15 15.64 3.02 -15.25
CA ALA A 15 15.79 1.61 -15.62
C ALA A 15 14.67 1.16 -16.57
N MET A 16 13.41 1.53 -16.29
CA MET A 16 12.26 1.20 -17.14
C MET A 16 12.36 1.87 -18.52
N LYS A 17 12.87 3.10 -18.59
CA LYS A 17 13.17 3.80 -19.86
C LYS A 17 14.30 3.12 -20.62
N GLY A 18 15.41 2.80 -19.94
CA GLY A 18 16.56 2.12 -20.54
C GLY A 18 16.22 0.73 -21.10
N ALA A 19 15.26 0.03 -20.47
CA ALA A 19 14.73 -1.24 -20.93
C ALA A 19 13.68 -1.12 -22.04
N GLY A 20 13.28 0.09 -22.44
CA GLY A 20 12.23 0.31 -23.44
C GLY A 20 10.81 -0.07 -22.98
N LEU A 21 10.58 -0.18 -21.66
CA LEU A 21 9.29 -0.59 -21.08
C LEU A 21 8.41 0.61 -20.69
N TRP A 22 9.01 1.81 -20.58
CA TRP A 22 8.35 2.99 -20.04
C TRP A 22 7.11 3.43 -20.81
N ASP A 23 7.13 3.37 -22.15
CA ASP A 23 6.04 3.90 -22.98
C ASP A 23 4.71 3.14 -22.81
N ASN A 24 4.77 1.89 -22.33
CA ASN A 24 3.61 1.07 -22.04
C ASN A 24 3.53 0.70 -20.54
N THR A 25 4.00 1.58 -19.67
CA THR A 25 3.91 1.44 -18.21
C THR A 25 2.93 2.44 -17.63
N LEU A 26 2.08 1.97 -16.72
CA LEU A 26 1.30 2.81 -15.80
C LEU A 26 1.98 2.74 -14.42
N LEU A 27 2.65 3.81 -14.03
CA LEU A 27 3.24 3.95 -12.71
C LEU A 27 2.18 4.45 -11.74
N ILE A 28 1.97 3.72 -10.65
CA ILE A 28 1.14 4.13 -9.51
C ILE A 28 2.06 4.30 -8.31
N PHE A 29 2.02 5.46 -7.68
CA PHE A 29 2.66 5.73 -6.40
C PHE A 29 1.57 5.97 -5.36
N SER A 30 1.70 5.35 -4.19
CA SER A 30 0.79 5.56 -3.06
C SER A 30 1.56 5.39 -1.75
N THR A 31 1.19 6.18 -0.74
CA THR A 31 1.48 5.86 0.66
C THR A 31 0.56 4.74 1.16
N ASP A 32 0.93 4.08 2.26
CA ASP A 32 0.10 3.12 2.98
C ASP A 32 -0.82 3.81 4.01
N ASN A 33 -0.34 4.86 4.65
CA ASN A 33 -1.08 5.70 5.60
C ASN A 33 -0.54 7.14 5.64
N GLY A 34 -1.17 7.98 6.44
CA GLY A 34 -0.68 9.30 6.80
C GLY A 34 0.65 9.28 7.56
N GLY A 35 1.37 10.40 7.57
CA GLY A 35 2.63 10.53 8.29
C GLY A 35 2.45 10.36 9.80
N TRP A 36 3.49 9.87 10.47
CA TRP A 36 3.55 9.78 11.93
C TRP A 36 4.39 10.93 12.49
N PRO A 37 3.77 11.95 13.12
CA PRO A 37 4.50 13.13 13.62
C PRO A 37 5.65 12.80 14.56
N ASP A 38 5.49 11.81 15.44
CA ASP A 38 6.53 11.42 16.41
C ASP A 38 7.77 10.79 15.76
N GLN A 39 7.65 10.36 14.51
CA GLN A 39 8.75 9.84 13.69
C GLN A 39 9.15 10.78 12.55
N GLY A 40 8.78 12.07 12.66
CA GLY A 40 9.16 13.11 11.71
C GLY A 40 8.27 13.21 10.46
N GLY A 41 7.11 12.56 10.46
CA GLY A 41 6.05 12.78 9.47
C GLY A 41 5.37 14.13 9.65
N ASN A 42 4.72 14.63 8.60
CA ASN A 42 3.92 15.86 8.66
C ASN A 42 2.72 15.72 7.72
N ASN A 43 1.53 16.05 8.24
CA ASN A 43 0.26 15.95 7.52
C ASN A 43 -0.42 17.30 7.30
N ASP A 44 0.22 18.41 7.68
CA ASP A 44 -0.30 19.76 7.50
C ASP A 44 -0.79 19.99 6.05
N PRO A 45 -2.00 20.55 5.85
CA PRO A 45 -2.93 21.12 6.85
C PRO A 45 -3.94 20.13 7.45
N TYR A 46 -3.83 18.84 7.19
CA TYR A 46 -4.80 17.85 7.66
C TYR A 46 -4.60 17.49 9.13
N LYS A 47 -5.73 17.34 9.84
CA LYS A 47 -5.77 16.95 11.25
C LYS A 47 -5.30 15.51 11.45
N GLY A 48 -4.56 15.26 12.53
CA GLY A 48 -4.14 13.91 12.92
C GLY A 48 -2.99 13.33 12.09
N GLY A 49 -2.82 12.01 12.18
CA GLY A 49 -1.73 11.28 11.53
C GLY A 49 -1.91 9.78 11.63
N LYS A 50 -0.81 9.04 11.42
CA LYS A 50 -0.78 7.59 11.61
C LYS A 50 -1.51 7.18 12.91
N PHE A 51 -2.23 6.05 12.86
CA PHE A 51 -3.13 5.50 13.91
C PHE A 51 -4.52 6.15 14.03
N THR A 52 -4.72 7.34 13.46
CA THR A 52 -5.99 8.06 13.59
C THR A 52 -6.87 7.93 12.34
N LEU A 53 -8.19 8.02 12.52
CA LEU A 53 -9.17 8.07 11.42
C LEU A 53 -9.42 9.49 10.87
N TRP A 54 -8.69 10.50 11.37
CA TRP A 54 -8.65 11.84 10.78
C TRP A 54 -8.10 11.83 9.35
N GLU A 55 -8.35 12.88 8.56
CA GLU A 55 -7.84 13.00 7.18
C GLU A 55 -6.30 12.93 7.15
N GLY A 56 -5.60 13.45 8.17
CA GLY A 56 -4.15 13.37 8.24
C GLY A 56 -3.61 11.95 8.43
N GLY A 57 -4.44 11.01 8.91
CA GLY A 57 -4.10 9.59 9.02
C GLY A 57 -4.49 8.75 7.80
N THR A 58 -5.54 9.16 7.09
CA THR A 58 -6.22 8.33 6.08
C THR A 58 -6.21 8.89 4.66
N LYS A 59 -6.04 10.22 4.49
CA LYS A 59 -5.92 10.87 3.19
C LYS A 59 -4.48 10.79 2.68
N GLY A 60 -4.17 9.68 2.02
CA GLY A 60 -2.82 9.37 1.55
C GLY A 60 -2.36 10.16 0.32
N VAL A 61 -1.04 10.36 0.23
CA VAL A 61 -0.38 10.83 -1.01
C VAL A 61 -0.43 9.72 -2.05
N ALA A 62 -0.98 10.02 -3.22
CA ALA A 62 -0.94 9.12 -4.38
C ALA A 62 -0.85 9.91 -5.70
N PHE A 63 -0.24 9.31 -6.71
CA PHE A 63 -0.29 9.82 -8.08
C PHE A 63 -0.13 8.69 -9.10
N VAL A 64 -0.60 8.96 -10.33
CA VAL A 64 -0.46 8.05 -11.47
C VAL A 64 0.29 8.76 -12.59
N HIS A 65 1.18 8.04 -13.26
CA HIS A 65 1.93 8.52 -14.42
C HIS A 65 1.97 7.47 -15.52
N GLY A 66 1.80 7.88 -16.77
CA GLY A 66 2.01 7.02 -17.93
C GLY A 66 1.41 7.62 -19.20
N ASN A 67 1.84 7.11 -20.35
CA ASN A 67 1.35 7.56 -21.67
C ASN A 67 -0.11 7.15 -21.94
N MET A 68 -0.69 6.29 -21.08
CA MET A 68 -2.08 5.86 -21.16
C MET A 68 -3.07 6.92 -20.65
N LEU A 69 -2.59 7.95 -19.93
CA LEU A 69 -3.41 9.05 -19.44
C LEU A 69 -3.80 9.97 -20.60
N VAL A 70 -5.09 10.31 -20.71
CA VAL A 70 -5.60 11.24 -21.74
C VAL A 70 -5.19 12.68 -21.42
N GLU A 71 -5.22 13.05 -20.15
CA GLU A 71 -4.80 14.36 -19.64
C GLU A 71 -3.72 14.17 -18.57
N THR A 72 -2.79 15.13 -18.47
CA THR A 72 -1.68 15.08 -17.50
C THR A 72 -1.46 16.46 -16.88
N GLY A 73 -0.79 16.50 -15.72
CA GLY A 73 -0.50 17.76 -15.03
C GLY A 73 -1.69 18.38 -14.31
N TYR A 74 -2.69 17.56 -13.94
CA TYR A 74 -3.87 17.98 -13.19
C TYR A 74 -4.04 17.16 -11.90
N THR A 75 -4.88 17.64 -11.00
CA THR A 75 -5.30 16.93 -9.79
C THR A 75 -6.68 16.34 -10.01
N ASN A 76 -6.82 15.03 -9.81
CA ASN A 76 -8.11 14.35 -9.79
C ASN A 76 -8.70 14.43 -8.37
N ASN A 77 -9.90 15.00 -8.23
CA ASN A 77 -10.59 15.20 -6.95
C ASN A 77 -11.69 14.15 -6.68
N GLU A 78 -11.79 13.13 -7.54
CA GLU A 78 -12.77 12.05 -7.40
C GLU A 78 -12.47 11.16 -6.19
N MET A 79 -13.52 10.54 -5.63
CA MET A 79 -13.40 9.65 -4.49
C MET A 79 -12.77 8.31 -4.90
N ILE A 80 -11.51 8.09 -4.52
CA ILE A 80 -10.77 6.84 -4.75
C ILE A 80 -10.28 6.31 -3.39
N HIS A 81 -10.42 5.00 -3.16
CA HIS A 81 -9.97 4.33 -1.94
C HIS A 81 -8.90 3.28 -2.24
N ALA A 82 -8.06 2.92 -1.26
CA ALA A 82 -6.97 1.96 -1.46
C ALA A 82 -7.45 0.58 -1.98
N VAL A 83 -8.66 0.17 -1.60
CA VAL A 83 -9.28 -1.08 -2.06
C VAL A 83 -9.65 -1.07 -3.55
N ASP A 84 -9.72 0.11 -4.17
CA ASP A 84 -9.98 0.25 -5.61
C ASP A 84 -8.79 -0.15 -6.47
N TRP A 85 -7.57 -0.19 -5.90
CA TRP A 85 -6.38 -0.52 -6.67
C TRP A 85 -6.45 -1.92 -7.28
N PHE A 86 -6.98 -2.89 -6.55
CA PHE A 86 -7.09 -4.26 -7.04
C PHE A 86 -7.92 -4.36 -8.35
N PRO A 87 -9.23 -4.01 -8.37
CA PRO A 87 -10.01 -4.11 -9.61
C PRO A 87 -9.52 -3.16 -10.71
N THR A 88 -8.95 -2.01 -10.34
CA THR A 88 -8.38 -1.05 -11.31
C THR A 88 -7.15 -1.62 -12.02
N ILE A 89 -6.23 -2.26 -11.29
CA ILE A 89 -5.03 -2.88 -11.86
C ILE A 89 -5.42 -4.10 -12.72
N VAL A 90 -6.38 -4.92 -12.26
CA VAL A 90 -6.91 -6.04 -13.06
C VAL A 90 -7.47 -5.54 -14.39
N ALA A 91 -8.26 -4.47 -14.38
CA ALA A 91 -8.80 -3.86 -15.59
C ALA A 91 -7.70 -3.29 -16.50
N ALA A 92 -6.68 -2.63 -15.93
CA ALA A 92 -5.54 -2.12 -16.68
C ALA A 92 -4.74 -3.25 -17.38
N ALA A 93 -4.70 -4.44 -16.77
CA ALA A 93 -4.11 -5.64 -17.34
C ALA A 93 -5.01 -6.36 -18.37
N GLY A 94 -6.21 -5.83 -18.66
CA GLY A 94 -7.18 -6.41 -19.59
C GLY A 94 -8.05 -7.52 -18.99
N GLY A 95 -8.04 -7.69 -17.66
CA GLY A 95 -8.90 -8.61 -16.94
C GLY A 95 -10.22 -7.97 -16.48
N ASN A 96 -11.02 -8.75 -15.75
CA ASN A 96 -12.21 -8.28 -15.04
C ASN A 96 -12.28 -8.96 -13.67
N THR A 97 -13.12 -8.40 -12.79
CA THR A 97 -13.36 -8.89 -11.43
C THR A 97 -14.84 -9.25 -11.23
N ASP A 98 -15.55 -9.55 -12.31
CA ASP A 98 -17.02 -9.74 -12.30
C ASP A 98 -17.42 -10.99 -11.50
N ASP A 99 -16.54 -11.99 -11.44
CA ASP A 99 -16.74 -13.24 -10.72
C ASP A 99 -16.35 -13.17 -9.23
N ILE A 100 -15.85 -12.02 -8.74
CA ILE A 100 -15.48 -11.83 -7.33
C ILE A 100 -16.69 -11.26 -6.59
N GLU A 101 -17.33 -12.12 -5.81
CA GLU A 101 -18.43 -11.73 -4.92
C GLU A 101 -17.93 -10.86 -3.76
N ASP A 102 -18.79 -9.97 -3.27
CA ASP A 102 -18.58 -9.15 -2.06
C ASP A 102 -17.30 -8.29 -2.02
N MET A 103 -16.80 -7.88 -3.19
CA MET A 103 -15.66 -6.97 -3.28
C MET A 103 -16.03 -5.53 -2.90
N ASP A 104 -15.28 -4.92 -1.99
CA ASP A 104 -15.47 -3.52 -1.58
C ASP A 104 -14.89 -2.50 -2.57
N GLY A 105 -13.90 -2.91 -3.36
CA GLY A 105 -13.25 -2.11 -4.40
C GLY A 105 -14.09 -1.95 -5.66
N ILE A 106 -13.97 -0.80 -6.32
CA ILE A 106 -14.54 -0.57 -7.64
C ILE A 106 -13.45 -0.22 -8.64
N ASN A 107 -13.66 -0.59 -9.91
CA ASN A 107 -12.73 -0.24 -10.97
C ASN A 107 -12.76 1.28 -11.26
N GLN A 108 -11.64 1.95 -11.01
CA GLN A 108 -11.44 3.39 -11.21
C GLN A 108 -10.62 3.72 -12.47
N LEU A 109 -10.40 2.75 -13.37
CA LEU A 109 -9.48 2.93 -14.50
C LEU A 109 -9.89 4.10 -15.40
N ASP A 110 -11.18 4.21 -15.73
CA ASP A 110 -11.66 5.31 -16.56
C ASP A 110 -11.65 6.66 -15.82
N THR A 111 -11.91 6.65 -14.51
CA THR A 111 -11.75 7.81 -13.63
C THR A 111 -10.32 8.36 -13.72
N ILE A 112 -9.32 7.46 -13.66
CA ILE A 112 -7.90 7.82 -13.67
C ILE A 112 -7.42 8.20 -15.08
N LEU A 113 -7.71 7.37 -16.09
CA LEU A 113 -7.17 7.56 -17.44
C LEU A 113 -7.85 8.70 -18.20
N LYS A 114 -9.15 8.90 -17.98
CA LYS A 114 -10.00 9.78 -18.81
C LYS A 114 -10.64 10.93 -18.02
N GLY A 115 -10.48 10.98 -16.70
CA GLY A 115 -11.10 12.02 -15.86
C GLY A 115 -12.63 11.90 -15.79
N VAL A 116 -13.17 10.68 -15.92
CA VAL A 116 -14.61 10.44 -15.76
C VAL A 116 -14.96 10.49 -14.26
N GLU A 117 -16.16 10.97 -13.93
CA GLU A 117 -16.67 10.96 -12.55
C GLU A 117 -16.68 9.54 -11.96
N THR A 118 -16.23 9.41 -10.70
CA THR A 118 -16.21 8.11 -10.03
C THR A 118 -17.63 7.62 -9.74
N LYS A 119 -17.80 6.30 -9.73
CA LYS A 119 -19.02 5.66 -9.22
C LYS A 119 -18.99 5.46 -7.70
N ARG A 120 -17.84 5.69 -7.04
CA ARG A 120 -17.71 5.52 -5.59
C ARG A 120 -18.42 6.67 -4.89
N THR A 121 -19.47 6.33 -4.16
CA THR A 121 -20.24 7.29 -3.36
C THR A 121 -19.94 7.20 -1.88
N GLU A 122 -19.38 6.09 -1.40
CA GLU A 122 -19.08 5.86 0.00
C GLU A 122 -17.94 4.84 0.19
N PHE A 123 -17.34 4.85 1.37
CA PHE A 123 -16.46 3.80 1.87
C PHE A 123 -16.32 3.90 3.40
N VAL A 124 -16.04 2.76 4.03
CA VAL A 124 -15.66 2.69 5.44
C VAL A 124 -14.14 2.84 5.54
N TYR A 125 -13.67 3.71 6.44
CA TYR A 125 -12.23 3.83 6.72
C TYR A 125 -11.76 2.64 7.53
N ASN A 126 -12.43 2.40 8.66
CA ASN A 126 -12.27 1.21 9.50
C ASN A 126 -13.45 1.11 10.48
N ILE A 127 -13.66 -0.07 11.03
CA ILE A 127 -14.43 -0.30 12.25
C ILE A 127 -13.59 -1.23 13.12
N ASP A 128 -13.24 -0.76 14.31
CA ASP A 128 -12.55 -1.52 15.34
C ASP A 128 -13.44 -1.60 16.57
N GLU A 129 -13.75 -2.82 17.02
CA GLU A 129 -14.52 -3.08 18.23
C GLU A 129 -13.61 -3.56 19.38
N THR A 130 -12.31 -3.65 19.14
CA THR A 130 -11.32 -4.17 20.06
C THR A 130 -10.53 -3.04 20.73
N VAL A 131 -9.89 -3.38 21.85
CA VAL A 131 -8.92 -2.52 22.51
C VAL A 131 -7.55 -3.06 22.13
N ASP A 132 -6.69 -2.20 21.60
CA ASP A 132 -5.31 -2.55 21.31
C ASP A 132 -4.57 -2.84 22.63
N PRO A 133 -3.96 -4.03 22.81
CA PRO A 133 -3.14 -4.32 23.98
C PRO A 133 -1.94 -3.39 24.15
N ASP A 134 -1.41 -2.83 23.07
CA ASP A 134 -0.30 -1.87 23.09
C ASP A 134 -0.78 -0.45 23.41
N GLY A 135 -2.11 -0.22 23.40
CA GLY A 135 -2.74 1.05 23.76
C GLY A 135 -2.77 2.09 22.65
N ASP A 136 -2.34 1.75 21.43
CA ASP A 136 -2.30 2.70 20.32
C ASP A 136 -3.72 3.02 19.80
N THR A 137 -4.66 2.07 19.86
CA THR A 137 -6.07 2.25 19.49
C THR A 137 -7.08 1.64 20.46
N ALA A 138 -8.33 2.09 20.38
CA ALA A 138 -9.47 1.55 21.11
C ALA A 138 -10.72 1.59 20.20
N PRO A 139 -11.88 1.07 20.63
CA PRO A 139 -13.03 0.93 19.74
C PRO A 139 -13.40 2.25 19.06
N GLN A 140 -13.39 2.22 17.73
CA GLN A 140 -13.57 3.38 16.87
C GLN A 140 -14.14 2.98 15.51
N GLY A 141 -14.76 3.93 14.82
CA GLY A 141 -15.26 3.69 13.47
C GLY A 141 -15.34 4.98 12.68
N ALA A 142 -15.13 4.88 11.38
CA ALA A 142 -15.35 6.01 10.48
C ALA A 142 -15.85 5.57 9.12
N ILE A 143 -16.71 6.41 8.53
CA ILE A 143 -17.28 6.22 7.20
C ILE A 143 -17.34 7.55 6.47
N ARG A 144 -17.13 7.50 5.15
CA ARG A 144 -17.39 8.61 4.24
C ARG A 144 -18.55 8.27 3.31
N VAL A 145 -19.46 9.23 3.14
CA VAL A 145 -20.62 9.15 2.24
C VAL A 145 -20.75 10.48 1.52
N GLY A 146 -20.40 10.52 0.24
CA GLY A 146 -20.21 11.75 -0.52
C GLY A 146 -19.19 12.65 0.18
N ASN A 147 -19.63 13.86 0.54
CA ASN A 147 -18.79 14.81 1.25
C ASN A 147 -18.78 14.58 2.76
N TRP A 148 -19.75 13.85 3.30
CA TRP A 148 -19.91 13.68 4.74
C TRP A 148 -18.95 12.64 5.27
N LYS A 149 -18.26 12.97 6.36
CA LYS A 149 -17.44 12.04 7.13
C LYS A 149 -17.95 11.97 8.57
N LEU A 150 -18.15 10.75 9.05
CA LEU A 150 -18.40 10.44 10.45
C LEU A 150 -17.17 9.77 11.04
N ILE A 151 -16.81 10.15 12.26
CA ILE A 151 -15.91 9.42 13.15
C ILE A 151 -16.64 9.20 14.48
N GLU A 152 -16.65 7.99 15.01
CA GLU A 152 -17.18 7.64 16.33
C GLU A 152 -16.17 6.85 17.15
N GLY A 153 -16.24 6.98 18.48
CA GLY A 153 -15.39 6.23 19.41
C GLY A 153 -14.10 6.96 19.75
N TYR A 154 -13.03 6.20 19.99
CA TYR A 154 -11.72 6.73 20.38
C TYR A 154 -10.97 7.34 19.20
N VAL A 155 -10.45 8.56 19.36
CA VAL A 155 -9.73 9.30 18.31
C VAL A 155 -8.32 9.70 18.70
N GLY A 156 -7.75 9.00 19.69
CA GLY A 156 -6.48 9.34 20.33
C GLY A 156 -6.68 9.97 21.72
N ASP A 157 -5.58 10.32 22.36
CA ASP A 157 -5.60 11.07 23.62
C ASP A 157 -5.67 12.59 23.35
N ASP A 158 -6.26 13.32 24.30
CA ASP A 158 -6.25 14.79 24.31
C ASP A 158 -4.91 15.37 24.78
N GLU A 159 -4.80 16.71 24.81
CA GLU A 159 -3.57 17.40 25.21
C GLU A 159 -3.12 17.08 26.65
N ASP A 160 -4.04 16.63 27.50
CA ASP A 160 -3.79 16.25 28.89
C ASP A 160 -3.49 14.74 29.03
N GLY A 161 -3.49 13.98 27.92
CA GLY A 161 -3.25 12.54 27.88
C GLY A 161 -4.47 11.69 28.31
N ASN A 162 -5.69 12.25 28.26
CA ASN A 162 -6.90 11.50 28.53
C ASN A 162 -7.51 10.97 27.22
N PRO A 163 -8.13 9.77 27.23
CA PRO A 163 -8.81 9.25 26.05
C PRO A 163 -9.88 10.19 25.52
N ASN A 164 -9.74 10.61 24.27
CA ASN A 164 -10.73 11.44 23.58
C ASN A 164 -11.73 10.53 22.86
N ILE A 165 -12.94 10.44 23.41
CA ILE A 165 -14.00 9.55 22.93
C ILE A 165 -15.26 10.36 22.63
N GLY A 166 -15.82 10.20 21.44
CA GLY A 166 -16.98 10.99 21.03
C GLY A 166 -17.49 10.69 19.64
N GLU A 167 -18.21 11.67 19.09
CA GLU A 167 -18.79 11.64 17.75
C GLU A 167 -18.41 12.93 17.02
N TRP A 168 -17.90 12.78 15.81
CA TRP A 168 -17.52 13.89 14.95
C TRP A 168 -18.13 13.74 13.56
N LEU A 169 -18.72 14.83 13.07
CA LEU A 169 -19.32 14.90 11.75
C LEU A 169 -18.75 16.10 11.00
N PHE A 170 -18.28 15.87 9.77
CA PHE A 170 -17.72 16.91 8.90
C PHE A 170 -18.31 16.83 7.50
N ASP A 171 -18.40 17.99 6.85
CA ASP A 171 -18.58 18.11 5.40
C ASP A 171 -17.20 18.41 4.80
N LEU A 172 -16.54 17.40 4.21
CA LEU A 172 -15.17 17.51 3.71
C LEU A 172 -15.04 18.38 2.46
N GLU A 173 -16.14 18.73 1.79
CA GLU A 173 -16.08 19.71 0.69
C GLU A 173 -15.93 21.12 1.25
N ALA A 174 -16.67 21.45 2.32
CA ALA A 174 -16.62 22.74 2.97
C ALA A 174 -15.48 22.87 4.00
N ASP A 175 -15.10 21.75 4.63
CA ASP A 175 -14.14 21.66 5.73
C ASP A 175 -13.22 20.44 5.55
N PRO A 176 -12.26 20.51 4.61
CA PRO A 176 -11.35 19.39 4.32
C PRO A 176 -10.32 19.11 5.43
N TYR A 177 -10.26 19.95 6.47
CA TYR A 177 -9.28 19.87 7.55
C TYR A 177 -9.90 19.43 8.88
N GLU A 178 -11.22 19.21 8.91
CA GLU A 178 -11.97 18.69 10.06
C GLU A 178 -11.91 19.62 11.29
N ASP A 179 -11.99 20.92 11.04
CA ASP A 179 -11.91 21.96 12.07
C ASP A 179 -13.25 22.18 12.80
N ASN A 180 -14.37 21.97 12.12
CA ASN A 180 -15.71 22.31 12.60
C ASN A 180 -16.58 21.06 12.75
N ASN A 181 -16.62 20.51 13.97
CA ASN A 181 -17.49 19.38 14.26
C ASN A 181 -18.97 19.78 14.20
N LEU A 182 -19.71 19.23 13.24
CA LEU A 182 -21.12 19.50 12.98
C LEU A 182 -22.08 18.58 13.76
N ALA A 183 -21.58 17.60 14.51
CA ALA A 183 -22.40 16.56 15.16
C ALA A 183 -23.56 17.13 16.01
N THR A 184 -23.31 18.21 16.76
CA THR A 184 -24.34 18.86 17.60
C THR A 184 -25.29 19.75 16.81
N THR A 185 -24.84 20.31 15.68
CA THR A 185 -25.61 21.25 14.86
C THR A 185 -26.42 20.58 13.74
N GLN A 186 -26.05 19.36 13.36
CA GLN A 186 -26.66 18.56 12.29
C GLN A 186 -27.04 17.15 12.79
N PRO A 187 -27.89 17.04 13.83
CA PRO A 187 -28.18 15.75 14.47
C PRO A 187 -28.85 14.74 13.53
N ASP A 188 -29.69 15.19 12.61
CA ASP A 188 -30.36 14.31 11.64
C ASP A 188 -29.34 13.67 10.68
N LYS A 189 -28.35 14.45 10.23
CA LYS A 189 -27.27 13.95 9.37
C LYS A 189 -26.31 13.03 10.13
N LEU A 190 -26.03 13.35 11.39
CA LEU A 190 -25.24 12.48 12.27
C LEU A 190 -25.88 11.10 12.40
N GLU A 191 -27.17 11.04 12.70
CA GLU A 191 -27.89 9.77 12.83
C GLU A 191 -27.99 9.01 11.49
N GLU A 192 -28.14 9.70 10.37
CA GLU A 192 -28.06 9.09 9.03
C GLU A 192 -26.71 8.39 8.79
N MET A 193 -25.60 9.07 9.10
CA MET A 193 -24.25 8.52 8.94
C MET A 193 -23.99 7.35 9.89
N LYS A 194 -24.47 7.45 11.14
CA LYS A 194 -24.37 6.37 12.14
C LYS A 194 -25.18 5.14 11.72
N GLU A 195 -26.37 5.34 11.16
CA GLU A 195 -27.18 4.25 10.63
C GLU A 195 -26.44 3.53 9.48
N LYS A 196 -25.83 4.29 8.55
CA LYS A 196 -25.00 3.68 7.50
C LYS A 196 -23.83 2.88 8.06
N LEU A 197 -23.09 3.42 9.03
CA LEU A 197 -21.98 2.68 9.67
C LEU A 197 -22.49 1.41 10.38
N ARG A 198 -23.65 1.49 11.06
CA ARG A 198 -24.30 0.34 11.71
C ARG A 198 -24.76 -0.72 10.71
N GLN A 199 -25.17 -0.35 9.50
CA GLN A 199 -25.49 -1.32 8.45
C GLN A 199 -24.27 -2.14 8.05
N TYR A 200 -23.09 -1.51 7.88
CA TYR A 200 -21.85 -2.26 7.64
C TYR A 200 -21.50 -3.23 8.79
N LYS A 201 -21.81 -2.88 10.05
CA LYS A 201 -21.65 -3.78 11.20
C LYS A 201 -22.62 -4.97 11.16
N ASN A 202 -23.89 -4.71 10.81
CA ASN A 202 -24.98 -5.69 10.95
C ASN A 202 -25.21 -6.57 9.71
N ASP A 203 -24.82 -6.13 8.52
CA ASP A 203 -25.08 -6.83 7.25
C ASP A 203 -24.18 -8.06 7.04
N GLY A 204 -23.48 -8.52 8.09
CA GLY A 204 -22.57 -9.67 8.02
C GLY A 204 -21.27 -9.39 7.25
N LYS A 205 -21.04 -8.15 6.83
CA LYS A 205 -19.79 -7.71 6.21
C LYS A 205 -18.63 -7.65 7.19
N MET A 206 -18.93 -7.34 8.46
CA MET A 206 -17.94 -7.38 9.52
C MET A 206 -17.78 -8.81 10.03
N VAL A 207 -16.54 -9.30 10.05
CA VAL A 207 -16.16 -10.54 10.71
C VAL A 207 -15.48 -10.23 12.04
N HIS A 208 -15.50 -11.19 12.97
CA HIS A 208 -14.78 -11.02 14.24
C HIS A 208 -13.31 -10.74 13.99
N ALA A 209 -12.78 -9.74 14.68
CA ALA A 209 -11.35 -9.44 14.66
C ALA A 209 -10.55 -10.69 15.06
N ILE A 210 -9.60 -11.07 14.22
CA ILE A 210 -8.67 -12.17 14.49
C ILE A 210 -7.36 -11.55 14.97
N PHE A 211 -7.22 -11.42 16.29
CA PHE A 211 -6.04 -10.87 16.95
C PHE A 211 -5.51 -11.87 17.99
N PRO A 212 -4.81 -12.94 17.54
CA PRO A 212 -4.32 -13.98 18.44
C PRO A 212 -3.10 -13.51 19.23
N ASP A 213 -2.84 -14.15 20.37
CA ASP A 213 -1.58 -13.99 21.10
C ASP A 213 -0.38 -14.34 20.22
N ILE A 214 0.78 -13.73 20.53
CA ILE A 214 2.04 -14.05 19.88
C ILE A 214 2.33 -15.55 20.00
N ASP A 215 2.49 -16.24 18.87
CA ASP A 215 2.95 -17.63 18.85
C ASP A 215 4.45 -17.68 19.19
N PRO A 216 4.86 -18.28 20.33
CA PRO A 216 6.27 -18.35 20.71
C PRO A 216 7.15 -19.04 19.65
N ASN A 217 6.59 -19.91 18.80
CA ASN A 217 7.34 -20.60 17.75
C ASN A 217 7.79 -19.66 16.62
N SER A 218 7.21 -18.46 16.51
CA SER A 218 7.63 -17.45 15.55
C SER A 218 8.91 -16.71 15.98
N LEU A 219 9.32 -16.84 17.26
CA LEU A 219 10.36 -15.99 17.83
C LEU A 219 11.74 -16.31 17.23
N PRO A 220 12.49 -15.31 16.74
CA PRO A 220 13.80 -15.51 16.10
C PRO A 220 14.87 -15.99 17.08
N ILE A 221 14.63 -15.83 18.40
CA ILE A 221 15.55 -16.27 19.45
C ILE A 221 15.58 -17.79 19.63
N LEU A 222 14.58 -18.50 19.11
CA LEU A 222 14.61 -19.96 19.14
C LEU A 222 15.73 -20.46 18.24
N ASP A 223 16.53 -21.42 18.73
CA ASP A 223 17.63 -22.03 17.97
C ASP A 223 17.16 -22.58 16.62
N GLU A 224 15.91 -23.07 16.57
CA GLU A 224 15.28 -23.52 15.34
C GLU A 224 15.17 -22.37 14.33
N ASN A 225 14.89 -21.15 14.74
CA ASN A 225 14.68 -20.04 13.84
C ASN A 225 15.98 -19.33 13.39
N ASP A 226 17.14 -19.75 13.90
CA ASP A 226 18.48 -19.28 13.48
C ASP A 226 18.61 -17.75 13.41
N GLY A 227 18.02 -17.05 14.38
CA GLY A 227 18.05 -15.59 14.46
C GLY A 227 17.16 -14.85 13.46
N ALA A 228 16.33 -15.55 12.69
CA ALA A 228 15.42 -14.96 11.70
C ALA A 228 13.95 -15.20 12.08
N TRP A 229 13.07 -14.28 11.67
CA TRP A 229 11.63 -14.49 11.78
C TRP A 229 11.21 -15.70 10.97
N SER A 230 10.40 -16.56 11.57
CA SER A 230 10.01 -17.85 11.01
C SER A 230 8.49 -17.93 10.93
N PRO A 231 7.94 -18.65 9.92
CA PRO A 231 6.54 -19.03 9.90
C PRO A 231 6.04 -19.63 11.21
N GLY A 232 6.89 -20.34 11.98
CA GLY A 232 6.52 -20.89 13.30
C GLY A 232 5.54 -22.08 13.27
N TRP A 233 4.73 -22.24 12.21
CA TRP A 233 3.74 -23.31 12.07
C TRP A 233 4.11 -24.41 11.07
N CYS A 234 5.24 -24.29 10.34
CA CYS A 234 5.75 -25.36 9.50
C CYS A 234 7.28 -25.54 9.62
N THR A 235 7.71 -26.77 9.94
CA THR A 235 9.09 -27.22 9.71
C THR A 235 9.28 -27.46 8.23
N ALA A 236 10.30 -26.86 7.63
CA ALA A 236 10.59 -27.07 6.23
C ALA A 236 11.34 -28.40 6.02
N ILE A 237 10.87 -29.25 5.11
CA ILE A 237 11.51 -30.53 4.82
C ILE A 237 12.55 -30.32 3.71
N VAL A 238 13.81 -30.67 3.98
CA VAL A 238 14.93 -30.57 3.03
C VAL A 238 15.60 -31.92 2.92
N ASN A 239 15.59 -32.51 1.73
CA ASN A 239 16.20 -33.83 1.45
C ASN A 239 15.72 -34.96 2.41
N GLY A 240 14.47 -34.87 2.89
CA GLY A 240 13.89 -35.85 3.81
C GLY A 240 14.09 -35.53 5.29
N ASP A 241 14.94 -34.56 5.63
CA ASP A 241 15.16 -34.12 7.01
C ASP A 241 14.30 -32.89 7.33
N LYS A 242 13.70 -32.87 8.52
CA LYS A 242 13.02 -31.68 9.04
C LYS A 242 14.08 -30.64 9.40
N LYS A 243 14.12 -29.55 8.64
CA LYS A 243 14.90 -28.35 8.96
C LYS A 243 13.96 -27.21 9.33
N PRO A 244 14.44 -26.23 10.10
CA PRO A 244 13.67 -25.02 10.30
C PRO A 244 13.56 -24.21 9.00
N SER A 245 12.43 -23.55 8.80
CA SER A 245 12.07 -22.80 7.59
C SER A 245 12.94 -21.54 7.37
N ALA A 246 13.41 -20.91 8.44
CA ALA A 246 14.32 -19.76 8.39
C ALA A 246 15.66 -20.06 7.69
N ARG A 247 16.25 -21.23 7.97
CA ARG A 247 17.55 -21.65 7.40
C ARG A 247 17.53 -21.83 5.89
N LEU A 248 16.36 -22.17 5.33
CA LEU A 248 16.15 -22.33 3.90
C LEU A 248 16.10 -21.02 3.11
N ALA A 249 15.53 -19.96 3.69
CA ALA A 249 15.50 -18.65 3.04
C ALA A 249 16.92 -18.12 2.89
N HIS A 250 17.74 -18.28 3.93
CA HIS A 250 19.14 -17.84 3.92
C HIS A 250 20.02 -18.65 2.94
N GLU A 251 19.90 -19.99 2.91
CA GLU A 251 20.62 -20.86 1.96
C GLU A 251 20.20 -20.58 0.50
N ARG A 252 18.90 -20.38 0.21
CA ARG A 252 18.43 -20.06 -1.15
C ARG A 252 18.83 -18.66 -1.63
N VAL A 253 18.86 -17.68 -0.73
CA VAL A 253 19.36 -16.34 -1.07
C VAL A 253 20.85 -16.41 -1.41
N LEU A 254 21.65 -17.14 -0.64
CA LEU A 254 23.07 -17.36 -0.96
C LEU A 254 23.25 -18.12 -2.29
N ASP A 255 22.49 -19.19 -2.52
CA ASP A 255 22.52 -19.93 -3.79
C ASP A 255 22.11 -19.03 -4.97
N SER A 256 21.11 -18.16 -4.82
CA SER A 256 20.70 -17.21 -5.85
C SER A 256 21.74 -16.11 -6.11
N LEU A 257 22.45 -15.66 -5.07
CA LEU A 257 23.55 -14.70 -5.18
C LEU A 257 24.76 -15.34 -5.85
N GLU A 258 25.06 -16.61 -5.57
CA GLU A 258 26.09 -17.38 -6.26
C GLU A 258 25.70 -17.69 -7.71
N LEU A 259 24.43 -18.01 -7.99
CA LEU A 259 23.91 -18.16 -9.35
C LEU A 259 23.98 -16.85 -10.13
N HIS A 260 23.64 -15.71 -9.50
CA HIS A 260 23.76 -14.40 -10.13
C HIS A 260 25.22 -14.00 -10.38
N ALA A 261 26.12 -14.28 -9.43
CA ALA A 261 27.56 -14.06 -9.61
C ALA A 261 28.13 -14.95 -10.73
N SER A 262 27.70 -16.20 -10.80
CA SER A 262 28.10 -17.16 -11.84
C SER A 262 27.53 -16.80 -13.21
N ALA A 263 26.27 -16.35 -13.27
CA ALA A 263 25.63 -15.88 -14.49
C ALA A 263 26.27 -14.58 -15.01
N LYS A 264 26.63 -13.65 -14.12
CA LYS A 264 27.39 -12.44 -14.46
C LYS A 264 28.78 -12.78 -15.01
N ALA A 265 29.50 -13.68 -14.34
CA ALA A 265 30.80 -14.16 -14.82
C ALA A 265 30.72 -14.96 -16.13
N ALA A 266 29.61 -15.65 -16.39
CA ALA A 266 29.35 -16.31 -17.68
C ALA A 266 29.05 -15.28 -18.78
N HIS A 267 28.28 -14.24 -18.48
CA HIS A 267 27.96 -13.16 -19.41
C HIS A 267 29.21 -12.35 -19.80
N GLU A 268 30.07 -12.00 -18.84
CA GLU A 268 31.34 -11.31 -19.08
C GLU A 268 32.29 -12.15 -19.95
N ARG A 269 32.37 -13.47 -19.73
CA ARG A 269 33.17 -14.39 -20.58
C ARG A 269 32.64 -14.50 -22.01
N VAL A 270 31.32 -14.43 -22.19
CA VAL A 270 30.71 -14.42 -23.53
C VAL A 270 31.04 -13.11 -24.25
N LEU A 271 30.97 -11.96 -23.56
CA LEU A 271 31.34 -10.66 -24.12
C LEU A 271 32.83 -10.60 -24.52
N ASP A 272 33.74 -11.07 -23.65
CA ASP A 272 35.17 -11.15 -23.97
C ASP A 272 35.44 -12.05 -25.18
N SER A 273 34.71 -13.17 -25.31
CA SER A 273 34.85 -14.08 -26.46
C SER A 273 34.34 -13.46 -27.77
N LEU A 274 33.31 -12.62 -27.70
CA LEU A 274 32.75 -11.90 -28.85
C LEU A 274 33.66 -10.75 -29.28
N GLU A 275 34.28 -10.03 -28.33
CA GLU A 275 35.31 -9.02 -28.63
C GLU A 275 36.56 -9.66 -29.27
N LEU A 276 37.05 -10.78 -28.73
CA LEU A 276 38.16 -11.55 -29.31
C LEU A 276 37.86 -12.04 -30.74
N GLN A 277 36.65 -12.50 -31.00
CA GLN A 277 36.22 -12.90 -32.36
C GLN A 277 36.11 -11.70 -33.31
N ALA A 278 35.64 -10.54 -32.83
CA ALA A 278 35.58 -9.31 -33.59
C ALA A 278 36.98 -8.78 -33.95
N PHE A 279 37.94 -8.85 -33.03
CA PHE A 279 39.35 -8.50 -33.30
C PHE A 279 40.03 -9.45 -34.29
N SER A 280 39.73 -10.77 -34.25
CA SER A 280 40.30 -11.71 -35.24
C SER A 280 39.74 -11.51 -36.66
N LYS A 281 38.47 -11.08 -36.78
CA LYS A 281 37.85 -10.74 -38.08
C LYS A 281 38.30 -9.39 -38.63
N ALA A 282 38.64 -8.43 -37.77
CA ALA A 282 39.20 -7.14 -38.21
C ALA A 282 40.65 -7.26 -38.70
N GLY A 283 41.42 -8.22 -38.15
CA GLY A 283 42.82 -8.47 -38.55
C GLY A 283 43.01 -9.14 -39.91
N SER A 284 41.98 -9.78 -40.49
CA SER A 284 42.11 -10.48 -41.79
C SER A 284 41.73 -9.66 -43.02
N LEU A 285 41.34 -8.38 -42.85
CA LEU A 285 40.92 -7.49 -43.93
C LEU A 285 42.01 -6.52 -44.44
N THR A 286 43.28 -6.72 -44.06
CA THR A 286 44.40 -5.85 -44.51
C THR A 286 45.55 -6.65 -45.14
N SER A 287 45.27 -7.44 -46.18
CA SER A 287 46.33 -7.90 -47.09
C SER A 287 45.78 -8.35 -48.45
N HIS A 288 45.31 -7.41 -49.28
CA HIS A 288 45.29 -7.56 -50.74
C HIS A 288 45.12 -6.20 -51.41
N GLN A 289 46.24 -5.52 -51.65
CA GLN A 289 46.53 -4.72 -52.84
C GLN A 289 48.01 -4.93 -53.19
#